data_AF-A0A936WCA8-F1
#
_entry.id   AF-A0A936WCA8-F1
#
_cell.length_a   1.000
_cell.length_b   1.000
_cell.length_c   1.000
_cell.angle_alpha   90.00
_cell.angle_beta   90.00
_cell.angle_gamma   90.00
#
_symmetry.space_group_name_H-M   'P 1'
#
loop_
_entity.id
_entity.type
_entity.pdbx_description
1 polymer ?
#
loop_
_entity_poly.entity_id
_entity_poly.type
_entity_poly.pdbx_seq_one_letter_code
_entity_poly.pdbx_strand_id
1 'polypeptide(L)' 'MLYAIIGHDVPDSLTKRLATRPAHVARLQALQNEGRLILAGPFPNVDAVDPGAAGFSGSLIVAEFAT' A
#
# COMPACT_ATOMS: atom_id res chain seq x y z
N MET A 1 -16.31 -7.11 -8.35
CA MET A 1 -15.45 -8.30 -8.12
C MET A 1 -14.28 -7.94 -7.23
N LEU A 2 -13.86 -8.84 -6.34
CA LEU A 2 -12.69 -8.63 -5.48
C LEU A 2 -11.38 -8.91 -6.22
N TYR A 3 -10.39 -8.04 -6.00
CA TYR A 3 -9.05 -8.18 -6.53
C TYR A 3 -8.02 -8.09 -5.41
N ALA A 4 -6.98 -8.92 -5.50
CA ALA A 4 -5.76 -8.76 -4.72
C ALA A 4 -4.69 -8.08 -5.59
N ILE A 5 -4.26 -6.90 -5.18
CA ILE A 5 -3.21 -6.12 -5.84
C ILE A 5 -1.97 -6.18 -4.96
N ILE A 6 -0.94 -6.84 -5.46
CA ILE A 6 0.35 -6.99 -4.79
C ILE A 6 1.35 -6.06 -5.48
N GLY A 7 1.77 -5.02 -4.78
CA GLY A 7 2.81 -4.11 -5.22
C GLY A 7 4.17 -4.55 -4.71
N HIS A 8 5.19 -4.47 -5.56
CA HIS A 8 6.58 -4.71 -5.19
C HIS A 8 7.37 -3.41 -5.33
N ASP A 9 8.09 -3.05 -4.28
CA ASP A 9 8.98 -1.90 -4.30
C ASP A 9 10.25 -2.26 -5.10
N VAL A 10 10.75 -1.31 -5.89
CA VAL A 10 12.06 -1.45 -6.53
C VAL A 10 13.18 -1.17 -5.53
N PRO A 11 14.42 -1.63 -5.76
CA PRO A 11 15.56 -1.32 -4.89
C PRO A 11 15.73 0.18 -4.63
N ASP A 12 16.18 0.53 -3.43
CA ASP A 12 16.50 1.90 -2.99
C ASP A 12 15.37 2.94 -3.21
N SER A 13 14.12 2.50 -3.08
CA SER A 13 12.94 3.34 -3.38
C SER A 13 12.27 4.00 -2.17
N LEU A 14 12.79 3.81 -0.95
CA LEU A 14 12.15 4.30 0.29
C LEU A 14 11.82 5.81 0.23
N THR A 15 12.75 6.64 -0.24
CA THR A 15 12.52 8.08 -0.39
C THR A 15 11.35 8.40 -1.34
N LYS A 16 11.28 7.68 -2.49
CA LYS A 16 10.18 7.84 -3.45
C LYS A 16 8.86 7.36 -2.86
N ARG A 17 8.86 6.25 -2.12
CA ARG A 17 7.69 5.73 -1.41
C ARG A 17 7.15 6.74 -0.40
N LEU A 18 8.01 7.32 0.42
CA LEU A 18 7.61 8.32 1.41
C LEU A 18 7.04 9.58 0.75
N ALA A 19 7.67 10.07 -0.32
CA ALA A 19 7.19 11.24 -1.07
C ALA A 19 5.82 11.00 -1.73
N THR A 20 5.55 9.77 -2.20
CA THR A 20 4.29 9.40 -2.88
C THR A 20 3.20 8.92 -1.92
N ARG A 21 3.55 8.63 -0.66
CA ARG A 21 2.63 8.09 0.35
C ARG A 21 1.34 8.91 0.50
N PRO A 22 1.35 10.26 0.57
CA PRO A 22 0.11 11.02 0.74
C PRO A 22 -0.90 10.79 -0.40
N ALA A 23 -0.44 10.83 -1.65
CA ALA A 23 -1.28 10.58 -2.82
C ALA A 23 -1.74 9.11 -2.93
N HIS A 24 -0.89 8.17 -2.48
CA HIS A 24 -1.28 6.77 -2.38
C HIS A 24 -2.41 6.55 -1.36
N VAL A 25 -2.26 7.09 -0.15
CA VAL A 25 -3.27 6.99 0.92
C VAL A 25 -4.59 7.66 0.51
N ALA A 26 -4.55 8.80 -0.19
CA ALA A 26 -5.77 9.45 -0.69
C ALA A 26 -6.62 8.55 -1.59
N ARG A 27 -5.98 7.71 -2.44
CA ARG A 27 -6.70 6.73 -3.28
C ARG A 27 -7.31 5.60 -2.46
N LEU A 28 -6.61 5.13 -1.43
CA LEU A 28 -7.13 4.12 -0.50
C LEU A 28 -8.33 4.67 0.29
N GLN A 29 -8.26 5.93 0.74
CA GLN A 29 -9.35 6.59 1.43
C GLN A 29 -10.59 6.73 0.54
N ALA A 30 -10.42 7.04 -0.74
CA ALA A 30 -11.52 7.06 -1.69
C ALA A 30 -12.21 5.67 -1.80
N LEU A 31 -11.42 4.60 -1.98
CA LEU A 31 -11.96 3.23 -1.99
C LEU A 31 -12.64 2.86 -0.67
N GLN A 32 -12.09 3.29 0.47
CA GLN A 32 -12.70 3.07 1.78
C GLN A 32 -14.04 3.80 1.91
N ASN A 33 -14.11 5.07 1.50
CA ASN A 33 -15.32 5.87 1.55
C ASN A 33 -16.42 5.33 0.63
N GLU A 34 -16.03 4.72 -0.49
CA GLU A 34 -16.94 4.02 -1.41
C GLU A 34 -17.38 2.63 -0.89
N GLY A 35 -16.86 2.18 0.27
CA GLY A 35 -17.15 0.84 0.81
C GLY A 35 -16.48 -0.31 0.05
N ARG A 36 -15.49 0.00 -0.80
CA ARG A 36 -14.84 -0.94 -1.71
C ARG A 36 -13.50 -1.48 -1.21
N LEU A 37 -12.92 -0.90 -0.15
CA LEU A 37 -11.65 -1.34 0.41
C LEU A 37 -11.88 -2.39 1.52
N ILE A 38 -11.36 -3.61 1.32
CA ILE A 38 -11.43 -4.67 2.33
C ILE A 38 -10.24 -4.56 3.29
N LEU A 39 -9.02 -4.46 2.75
CA LEU A 39 -7.80 -4.19 3.51
C LEU A 39 -6.72 -3.60 2.62
N ALA A 40 -5.80 -2.85 3.21
CA ALA A 40 -4.55 -2.44 2.57
C ALA A 40 -3.45 -2.27 3.62
N GLY A 41 -2.21 -2.60 3.25
CA GLY A 41 -1.08 -2.48 4.14
C GLY A 41 0.28 -2.63 3.45
N PRO A 42 1.34 -2.06 4.02
CA PRO A 42 2.69 -2.22 3.53
C PRO A 42 3.27 -3.60 3.90
N PHE A 43 4.37 -4.00 3.24
CA PHE A 43 5.22 -5.11 3.68
C PHE A 43 6.54 -4.56 4.27
N PRO A 44 6.65 -4.41 5.61
CA PRO A 44 7.91 -4.05 6.25
C PRO A 44 9.01 -5.07 5.99
N ASN A 45 10.26 -4.63 5.85
CA ASN A 45 11.41 -5.54 5.71
C ASN A 45 11.88 -6.12 7.06
N VAL A 46 11.36 -5.62 8.17
CA VAL A 46 11.63 -6.06 9.54
C VAL A 46 10.31 -6.17 10.28
N ASP A 47 10.27 -6.98 11.35
CA ASP A 47 9.09 -7.13 12.19
C ASP A 47 8.88 -5.88 13.07
N ALA A 48 8.38 -4.81 12.45
CA ALA A 48 8.07 -3.54 13.10
C ALA A 48 7.00 -2.77 12.32
N VAL A 49 6.13 -2.06 13.05
CA VAL A 49 5.10 -1.18 12.45
C VAL A 49 5.74 0.00 11.70
N ASP A 50 6.83 0.55 12.25
CA ASP A 50 7.68 1.53 11.60
C ASP A 50 9.07 0.91 11.39
N PRO A 51 9.40 0.44 10.17
CA PRO A 51 10.69 -0.18 9.88
C PRO A 51 11.84 0.82 9.77
N GLY A 52 11.58 2.14 9.85
CA GLY A 52 12.60 3.17 9.69
C GLY A 52 13.40 3.01 8.39
N ALA A 53 14.73 3.01 8.50
CA ALA A 53 15.62 2.87 7.35
C ALA A 53 15.57 1.49 6.67
N ALA A 54 15.10 0.44 7.36
CA ALA A 54 14.93 -0.88 6.74
C ALA A 54 13.88 -0.86 5.64
N GLY A 55 12.94 0.09 5.69
CA GLY A 55 11.95 0.31 4.64
C GLY A 55 11.02 -0.88 4.43
N PHE A 56 10.62 -1.06 3.17
CA PHE A 56 9.55 -1.95 2.80
C PHE A 56 9.86 -2.67 1.48
N SER A 57 9.25 -3.83 1.26
CA SER A 57 9.38 -4.61 0.01
C SER A 57 8.18 -4.46 -0.92
N GLY A 58 7.09 -3.87 -0.45
CA GLY A 58 5.86 -3.77 -1.23
C GLY A 58 4.63 -3.37 -0.42
N SER A 59 3.46 -3.74 -0.94
CA SER A 59 2.15 -3.56 -0.30
C SER A 59 1.13 -4.58 -0.81
N LEU A 60 0.10 -4.83 0.00
CA LEU A 60 -1.11 -5.54 -0.39
C LEU A 60 -2.29 -4.57 -0.38
N ILE A 61 -3.16 -4.67 -1.38
CA ILE A 61 -4.50 -4.08 -1.39
C ILE A 61 -5.49 -5.16 -1.79
N VAL A 62 -6.57 -5.31 -1.02
CA VAL A 62 -7.74 -6.11 -1.41
C VAL A 62 -8.93 -5.17 -1.51
N ALA A 63 -9.48 -5.04 -2.71
CA ALA A 63 -10.56 -4.10 -2.99
C ALA A 63 -11.49 -4.59 -4.10
N GLU A 64 -12.69 -4.03 -4.14
CA GLU A 64 -13.69 -4.31 -5.15
C GLU A 64 -13.59 -3.37 -6.36
N PHE A 65 -13.70 -3.92 -7.58
CA PHE A 65 -13.77 -3.18 -8.83
C PHE A 65 -14.90 -3.69 -9.73
N ALA A 66 -15.43 -2.80 -10.57
CA ALA A 66 -16.37 -3.17 -11.63
C ALA A 66 -15.66 -4.03 -12.68
N THR A 67 -16.41 -4.97 -13.25
CA THR A 67 -16.05 -5.70 -14.47
C THR A 67 -16.30 -4.85 -15.70
#